data_AF-A0A6M0J6P2-F1
#
_entry.id   AF-A0A6M0J6P2-F1
#
_cell.length_a   1.000
_cell.length_b   1.000
_cell.length_c   1.000
_cell.angle_alpha   90.00
_cell.angle_beta   90.00
_cell.angle_gamma   90.00
#
_symmetry.space_group_name_H-M   'P 1'
#
loop_
_entity.id
_entity.type
_entity.pdbx_description
1 polymer ?
#
loop_
_entity_poly.entity_id
_entity_poly.type
_entity_poly.pdbx_seq_one_letter_code
_entity_poly.pdbx_strand_id
1 'polypeptide(L)' 'MSDNIQPVELSAEELDNVAGGAFSFVDADNYNAIDQQAGATVLGANGGISSLNTQQTAVSHQSLHEIKATGLFPSTLEN' A
#
# COMPACT_ATOMS: atom_id res chain seq x y z
N MET A 1 -13.30 33.45 37.42
CA MET A 1 -11.93 34.02 37.40
C MET A 1 -11.31 33.64 36.08
N SER A 2 -10.42 34.47 35.51
CA SER A 2 -9.70 34.12 34.29
C SER A 2 -8.35 33.54 34.67
N ASP A 3 -8.15 32.24 34.49
CA ASP A 3 -6.90 31.59 34.89
C ASP A 3 -5.80 31.88 33.86
N ASN A 4 -4.79 32.63 34.30
CA ASN A 4 -3.64 33.01 33.49
C ASN A 4 -2.62 31.87 33.46
N ILE A 5 -2.94 30.80 32.73
CA ILE A 5 -2.06 29.64 32.54
C ILE A 5 -0.86 30.06 31.68
N GLN A 6 0.34 30.06 32.25
CA GLN A 6 1.57 30.14 31.49
C GLN A 6 2.01 28.73 31.05
N PRO A 7 2.57 28.57 29.84
CA PRO A 7 3.04 27.25 29.38
C PRO A 7 4.15 26.72 30.29
N VAL A 8 4.03 25.47 30.71
CA VAL A 8 5.08 24.74 31.42
C VAL A 8 5.76 23.82 30.41
N GLU A 9 7.08 23.96 30.27
CA GLU A 9 7.91 23.08 29.44
C GLU A 9 7.96 21.68 30.07
N LEU A 10 7.57 20.66 29.31
CA LEU A 10 7.61 19.25 29.71
C LEU A 10 8.88 18.57 29.23
N SER A 11 9.39 17.58 29.96
CA SER A 11 10.52 16.77 29.49
C SER A 11 10.13 15.90 28.30
N ALA A 12 11.11 15.43 27.52
CA ALA A 12 10.86 14.57 26.36
C ALA A 12 10.15 13.26 26.72
N GLU A 13 10.39 12.72 27.92
CA GLU A 13 9.75 11.52 28.45
C GLU A 13 8.30 11.80 28.91
N GLU A 14 8.03 12.96 29.50
CA GLU A 14 6.66 13.38 29.81
C GLU A 14 5.85 13.70 28.54
N LEU A 15 6.48 14.25 27.51
CA LEU A 15 5.87 14.46 26.20
C LEU A 15 5.53 13.14 25.50
N ASP A 16 6.37 12.11 25.59
CA ASP A 16 6.07 10.78 25.04
C ASP A 16 4.92 10.09 25.80
N ASN A 17 4.89 10.22 27.13
CA ASN A 17 3.78 9.73 27.96
C ASN A 17 2.45 10.46 27.70
N VAL A 18 2.47 11.77 27.39
CA VAL A 18 1.27 12.54 26.97
C VAL A 18 0.89 12.22 25.52
N ALA A 19 1.87 11.99 24.64
CA ALA A 19 1.65 11.55 23.26
C ALA A 19 1.25 10.07 23.14
N GLY A 20 1.38 9.31 24.22
CA GLY A 20 0.70 8.03 24.46
C GLY A 20 1.01 6.89 23.50
N GLY A 21 2.25 6.76 23.03
CA GLY A 21 2.75 5.55 22.35
C GLY A 21 2.26 5.34 20.90
N ALA A 22 3.20 5.13 19.98
CA ALA A 22 2.92 4.99 18.55
C ALA A 22 2.55 3.56 18.10
N PHE A 23 1.51 3.50 17.27
CA PHE A 23 1.00 2.40 16.45
C PHE A 23 1.08 2.88 14.97
N SER A 24 1.15 2.01 13.95
CA SER A 24 1.49 2.39 12.56
C SER A 24 0.61 1.75 11.44
N PHE A 25 -0.16 2.53 10.62
CA PHE A 25 -1.15 2.20 9.52
C PHE A 25 -0.58 2.31 8.10
N VAL A 26 -0.94 1.31 7.29
CA VAL A 26 -1.07 1.31 5.84
C VAL A 26 -2.13 0.24 5.49
N ASP A 27 -2.88 0.45 4.44
CA ASP A 27 -3.51 -0.62 3.67
C ASP A 27 -3.39 -0.16 2.22
N ALA A 28 -2.74 -0.97 1.41
CA ALA A 28 -2.33 -0.62 0.06
C ALA A 28 -2.28 -1.88 -0.78
N ASP A 29 -2.68 -1.73 -2.04
CA ASP A 29 -2.78 -2.82 -3.00
C ASP A 29 -2.27 -2.35 -4.36
N ASN A 30 -1.57 -3.22 -5.07
CA ASN A 30 -0.98 -2.93 -6.37
C ASN A 30 -1.09 -4.18 -7.25
N TYR A 31 -2.01 -4.11 -8.21
CA TYR A 31 -2.27 -5.14 -9.19
C TYR A 31 -1.79 -4.70 -10.57
N ASN A 32 -0.85 -5.44 -11.14
CA ASN A 32 -0.37 -5.27 -12.50
C ASN A 32 -0.70 -6.51 -13.33
N ALA A 33 -1.43 -6.33 -14.42
CA ALA A 33 -1.59 -7.35 -15.46
C ALA A 33 -1.02 -6.82 -16.78
N ILE A 34 -0.16 -7.61 -17.40
CA ILE A 34 0.42 -7.35 -18.72
C ILE A 34 0.02 -8.52 -19.60
N ASP A 35 -0.73 -8.26 -20.66
CA ASP A 35 -0.99 -9.22 -21.73
C ASP A 35 -0.23 -8.78 -22.98
N GLN A 36 0.58 -9.68 -23.53
CA GLN A 36 1.34 -9.47 -24.75
C GLN A 36 0.99 -10.55 -25.76
N GLN A 37 0.69 -10.13 -26.98
CA GLN A 37 0.33 -11.01 -28.08
C GLN A 37 1.21 -10.67 -29.28
N ALA A 38 1.80 -11.69 -29.91
CA ALA A 38 2.58 -11.56 -31.13
C ALA A 38 2.14 -12.60 -32.14
N GLY A 39 1.88 -12.17 -33.37
CA GLY A 39 1.44 -13.01 -34.48
C GLY A 39 2.31 -12.79 -35.71
N ALA A 40 2.53 -13.85 -36.47
CA ALA A 40 3.19 -13.81 -37.76
C ALA A 40 2.41 -14.66 -38.77
N THR A 41 2.26 -14.17 -40.00
CA THR A 41 1.67 -14.89 -41.12
C THR A 41 2.68 -14.94 -42.25
N VAL A 42 2.98 -16.14 -42.73
CA VAL A 42 3.93 -16.39 -43.81
C VAL A 42 3.17 -16.91 -45.03
N LEU A 43 3.28 -16.18 -46.14
CA LEU A 43 2.77 -16.58 -47.44
C LEU A 43 3.90 -17.29 -48.21
N GLY A 44 3.75 -18.58 -48.42
CA GLY A 44 4.71 -19.39 -49.19
C GLY A 44 4.56 -19.18 -50.69
N ALA A 45 5.67 -19.21 -51.43
CA ALA A 45 5.72 -18.97 -52.87
C ALA A 45 4.80 -19.87 -53.72
N ASN A 46 4.42 -21.04 -53.20
CA ASN A 46 3.52 -22.01 -53.85
C ASN A 46 2.07 -21.92 -53.34
N GLY A 47 1.66 -20.81 -52.71
CA GLY A 47 0.28 -20.57 -52.24
C GLY A 47 -0.08 -21.16 -50.87
N GLY A 48 0.87 -21.81 -50.19
CA GLY A 48 0.67 -22.26 -48.80
C GLY A 48 0.69 -21.09 -47.81
N ILE A 49 -0.20 -21.11 -46.82
CA ILE A 49 -0.26 -20.10 -45.74
C ILE A 49 0.12 -20.77 -44.43
N SER A 50 1.04 -20.16 -43.68
CA SER A 50 1.38 -20.55 -42.32
C SER A 50 1.13 -19.38 -41.37
N SER A 51 0.64 -19.66 -40.16
CA SER A 51 0.44 -18.65 -39.12
C SER A 51 0.97 -19.18 -37.79
N LEU A 52 1.63 -18.30 -37.05
CA LEU A 52 2.22 -18.53 -35.74
C LEU A 52 1.70 -17.44 -34.81
N ASN A 53 1.11 -17.82 -33.69
CA ASN A 53 0.65 -16.88 -32.66
C ASN A 53 1.22 -17.31 -31.32
N THR A 54 1.66 -16.34 -30.54
CA THR A 54 2.08 -16.52 -29.15
C THR A 54 1.41 -15.46 -28.27
N GLN A 55 1.02 -15.87 -27.07
CA GLN A 55 0.49 -15.01 -26.04
C GLN A 55 1.27 -15.24 -24.75
N GLN A 56 1.65 -14.15 -24.08
CA GLN A 56 2.24 -14.17 -22.77
C GLN A 56 1.46 -13.22 -21.87
N THR A 57 0.83 -13.78 -20.85
CA THR A 57 0.17 -13.02 -19.79
C THR A 57 1.02 -13.09 -18.53
N ALA A 58 1.32 -11.94 -17.94
CA ALA A 58 2.01 -11.81 -16.67
C ALA A 58 1.14 -11.03 -15.69
N VAL A 59 0.90 -11.61 -14.50
CA VAL A 59 0.14 -10.98 -13.42
C VAL A 59 1.05 -10.86 -12.20
N SER A 60 1.10 -9.68 -11.62
CA SER A 60 1.81 -9.37 -10.38
C SER A 60 0.85 -8.66 -9.45
N HIS A 61 0.75 -9.13 -8.21
CA HIS A 61 -0.10 -8.56 -7.18
C HIS A 61 0.75 -8.37 -5.92
N GLN A 62 0.65 -7.19 -5.32
CA GLN A 62 1.39 -6.78 -4.14
C GLN A 62 0.42 -6.08 -3.20
N SER A 63 0.54 -6.33 -1.90
CA SER A 63 -0.25 -5.63 -0.88
C SER A 63 0.60 -5.32 0.35
N LEU A 64 0.26 -4.25 1.05
CA LEU A 64 0.98 -3.70 2.21
C LEU A 64 -0.04 -3.22 3.25
N HIS A 65 -0.10 -3.89 4.42
CA HIS A 65 -1.02 -3.57 5.53
C HIS A 65 -0.25 -3.27 6.86
N GLU A 66 -0.88 -2.50 7.77
CA GLU A 66 -0.41 -1.93 9.06
C GLU A 66 -1.66 -1.26 9.78
N ILE A 67 -1.66 -0.77 11.06
CA ILE A 67 -2.71 0.13 11.68
C ILE A 67 -2.13 1.29 12.58
N LYS A 68 -2.44 2.61 12.39
CA LYS A 68 -1.74 3.85 12.97
C LYS A 68 -2.46 4.35 14.23
N ALA A 69 -1.70 4.85 15.22
CA ALA A 69 -2.13 5.82 16.24
C ALA A 69 -1.02 6.18 17.26
N THR A 70 -0.77 7.46 17.53
CA THR A 70 -0.10 7.92 18.77
C THR A 70 -1.14 8.48 19.72
N GLY A 71 -1.31 7.95 20.94
CA GLY A 71 -2.18 8.58 21.94
C GLY A 71 -2.65 7.63 23.04
N LEU A 72 -2.90 8.19 24.23
CA LEU A 72 -3.34 7.40 25.39
C LEU A 72 -4.76 6.86 25.15
N PHE A 73 -4.85 5.55 24.89
CA PHE A 73 -6.08 4.90 24.43
C PHE A 73 -7.16 4.84 25.54
N PRO A 74 -8.41 5.24 25.26
CA PRO A 74 -9.52 4.98 26.17
C PRO A 74 -9.87 3.49 26.18
N SER A 75 -10.09 2.91 27.36
CA SER A 75 -10.40 1.48 27.57
C SER A 75 -11.71 1.00 26.92
N THR A 76 -12.48 1.90 26.31
CA THR A 76 -13.64 1.55 25.47
C THR A 76 -13.26 0.96 24.10
N LEU A 77 -11.96 0.89 23.76
CA LEU A 77 -11.43 0.22 22.57
C LEU A 77 -10.75 -1.13 22.90
N GLU A 78 -10.75 -1.56 24.17
CA GLU A 78 -10.38 -2.93 24.54
C GLU A 78 -11.54 -3.89 24.22
N ASN A 79 -11.42 -4.66 23.13
CA ASN A 79 -12.14 -5.93 22.88
C ASN A 79 -11.20 -6.90 22.16
#